data_AF-A0A8S2GCL5-F1
#
_entry.id   AF-A0A8S2GCL5-F1
#
_cell.length_a   1.000
_cell.length_b   1.000
_cell.length_c   1.000
_cell.angle_alpha   90.00
_cell.angle_beta   90.00
_cell.angle_gamma   90.00
#
_symmetry.space_group_name_H-M   'P 1'
#
loop_
_entity.id
_entity.type
_entity.pdbx_description
1 polymer ?
#
loop_
_entity_poly.entity_id
_entity_poly.type
_entity_poly.pdbx_seq_one_letter_code
_entity_poly.pdbx_strand_id
1 'polypeptide(L)'
;MSISRYSSLSLMKMKVLTEATVQRFLRLYQRSFQLLKGPFRTVEAYVEAIDLKPLVNESGFTFLVNNGVDNVTVNELSDSITQGTYGQQVTQLHAVMTMVAMAGRGNSIKGGNYKIF
;
A
#
# COMPACT_ATOMS: atom_id res chain seq x y z
N MET A 1 26.63 2.28 -1.72
CA MET A 1 25.35 2.75 -1.16
C MET A 1 25.35 2.40 0.32
N SER A 2 25.62 3.37 1.21
CA SER A 2 25.77 3.12 2.65
C SER A 2 24.40 3.13 3.34
N ILE A 3 24.09 2.08 4.07
CA ILE A 3 22.87 1.93 4.89
C ILE A 3 22.79 2.99 6.01
N SER A 4 23.86 3.75 6.27
CA SER A 4 23.96 4.73 7.36
C SER A 4 23.14 6.02 7.20
N ARG A 5 22.43 6.22 6.08
CA ARG A 5 21.59 7.42 5.85
C ARG A 5 20.13 7.23 6.20
N TYR A 6 19.65 5.99 6.18
CA TYR A 6 18.28 5.68 6.54
C TYR A 6 18.17 5.50 8.05
N SER A 7 17.14 6.09 8.65
CA SER A 7 16.76 5.66 9.98
C SER A 7 16.25 4.22 9.88
N SER A 8 16.97 3.27 10.49
CA SER A 8 16.56 1.86 10.55
C SER A 8 15.13 1.70 11.07
N LEU A 9 14.73 2.60 11.98
CA LEU A 9 13.37 2.70 12.49
C LEU A 9 12.36 3.10 11.40
N SER A 10 12.70 4.03 10.52
CA SER A 10 11.83 4.45 9.42
C SER A 10 11.62 3.35 8.40
N LEU A 11 12.67 2.62 8.04
CA LEU A 11 12.55 1.44 7.17
C LEU A 11 11.67 0.36 7.81
N MET A 12 11.80 0.13 9.12
CA MET A 12 10.94 -0.79 9.86
C MET A 12 9.47 -0.32 9.86
N LYS A 13 9.22 0.97 10.11
CA LYS A 13 7.87 1.56 10.06
C LYS A 13 7.25 1.43 8.67
N MET A 14 7.99 1.75 7.61
CA MET A 14 7.54 1.57 6.23
C MET A 14 7.13 0.12 5.96
N LYS A 15 7.93 -0.86 6.39
CA LYS A 15 7.61 -2.28 6.27
C LYS A 15 6.32 -2.64 7.01
N VAL A 16 6.16 -2.20 8.26
CA VAL A 16 4.96 -2.46 9.08
C VAL A 16 3.72 -1.84 8.45
N LEU A 17 3.78 -0.59 7.98
CA LEU A 17 2.66 0.09 7.32
C LEU A 17 2.27 -0.59 6.01
N THR A 18 3.28 -1.02 5.25
CA THR A 18 3.10 -1.78 4.01
C THR A 18 2.39 -3.10 4.28
N GLU A 19 2.90 -3.89 5.22
CA GLU A 19 2.33 -5.19 5.60
C GLU A 19 0.91 -5.03 6.13
N ALA A 20 0.65 -4.03 6.99
CA ALA A 20 -0.68 -3.74 7.49
C ALA A 20 -1.66 -3.43 6.34
N THR A 21 -1.24 -2.61 5.38
CA THR A 21 -2.07 -2.25 4.22
C THR A 21 -2.36 -3.45 3.32
N VAL A 22 -1.35 -4.28 3.05
CA VAL A 22 -1.52 -5.53 2.30
C VAL A 22 -2.48 -6.48 3.02
N GLN A 23 -2.34 -6.64 4.35
CA GLN A 23 -3.26 -7.49 5.12
C GLN A 23 -4.70 -6.97 5.06
N ARG A 24 -4.91 -5.65 5.16
CA ARG A 24 -6.23 -5.03 5.00
C ARG A 24 -6.82 -5.32 3.62
N PHE A 25 -6.02 -5.18 2.56
CA PHE A 25 -6.42 -5.50 1.19
C PHE A 25 -6.77 -7.00 1.03
N LEU A 26 -5.94 -7.89 1.57
CA LEU A 26 -6.13 -9.34 1.46
C LEU A 26 -7.38 -9.86 2.19
N ARG A 27 -7.95 -9.11 3.13
CA ARG A 27 -9.26 -9.45 3.74
C ARG A 27 -10.36 -9.62 2.70
N LEU A 28 -10.27 -8.94 1.56
CA LEU A 28 -11.22 -9.12 0.45
C LEU A 28 -11.31 -10.58 -0.01
N TYR A 29 -10.19 -11.31 0.00
CA TYR A 29 -10.13 -12.69 -0.49
C TYR A 29 -10.48 -13.71 0.59
N GLN A 30 -10.74 -13.27 1.83
CA GLN A 30 -11.14 -14.17 2.91
C GLN A 30 -12.59 -14.60 2.73
N ARG A 31 -12.82 -15.92 2.67
CA ARG A 31 -14.16 -16.49 2.51
C ARG A 31 -15.14 -16.02 3.57
N SER A 32 -14.72 -15.92 4.83
CA SER A 32 -15.53 -15.41 5.94
C SER A 32 -15.98 -13.97 5.71
N PHE A 33 -15.10 -13.12 5.20
CA PHE A 33 -15.41 -11.73 4.89
C PHE A 33 -16.43 -11.61 3.75
N GLN A 34 -16.23 -12.39 2.67
CA GLN A 34 -17.14 -12.43 1.52
C GLN A 34 -18.54 -12.91 1.91
N LEU A 35 -18.63 -13.95 2.74
CA LEU A 35 -19.91 -14.47 3.23
C LEU A 35 -20.64 -13.46 4.13
N LEU A 36 -19.90 -12.68 4.93
CA LEU A 36 -20.48 -11.69 5.84
C LEU A 36 -20.93 -10.41 5.12
N LYS A 37 -20.12 -9.90 4.18
CA LYS A 37 -20.36 -8.59 3.53
C LYS A 37 -21.19 -8.69 2.26
N GLY A 38 -21.13 -9.82 1.54
CA GLY A 38 -21.75 -9.94 0.23
C GLY A 38 -21.08 -9.06 -0.83
N PRO A 39 -21.70 -8.93 -2.03
CA PRO A 39 -21.16 -8.11 -3.11
C PRO A 39 -21.29 -6.60 -2.81
N PHE A 40 -20.25 -5.83 -3.13
CA PHE A 40 -20.26 -4.37 -3.03
C PHE A 40 -20.79 -3.72 -4.30
N ARG A 41 -21.58 -2.64 -4.15
CA ARG A 41 -22.15 -1.88 -5.29
C ARG A 41 -21.26 -0.73 -5.76
N THR A 42 -20.33 -0.29 -4.92
CA THR A 42 -19.40 0.80 -5.23
C THR A 42 -18.01 0.50 -4.68
N VAL A 43 -16.99 1.13 -5.27
CA VAL A 43 -15.59 0.97 -4.84
C VAL A 43 -15.38 1.60 -3.46
N GLU A 44 -16.06 2.70 -3.17
CA GLU A 44 -15.99 3.41 -1.90
C GLU A 44 -16.48 2.53 -0.74
N ALA A 45 -17.63 1.85 -0.93
CA ALA A 45 -18.17 0.93 0.07
C ALA A 45 -17.21 -0.24 0.34
N TYR A 46 -16.52 -0.70 -0.69
CA TYR A 46 -15.48 -1.72 -0.59
C TYR A 46 -14.28 -1.22 0.23
N VAL A 47 -13.68 -0.09 -0.17
CA VAL A 47 -12.51 0.51 0.46
C VAL A 47 -12.78 0.85 1.94
N GLU A 48 -14.00 1.28 2.26
CA GLU A 48 -14.46 1.50 3.62
C GLU A 48 -14.57 0.19 4.41
N ALA A 49 -15.15 -0.86 3.83
CA ALA A 49 -15.33 -2.14 4.50
C ALA A 49 -14.00 -2.85 4.86
N ILE A 50 -12.92 -2.55 4.14
CA ILE A 50 -11.58 -3.06 4.43
C ILE A 50 -10.66 -2.01 5.08
N ASP A 51 -11.20 -0.91 5.62
CA ASP A 51 -10.43 0.10 6.38
C ASP A 51 -9.23 0.69 5.61
N LEU A 52 -9.45 0.95 4.30
CA LEU A 52 -8.49 1.62 3.43
C LEU A 52 -8.94 3.04 3.04
N LYS A 53 -10.14 3.47 3.46
CA LYS A 53 -10.71 4.79 3.13
C LYS A 53 -9.80 5.97 3.51
N PRO A 54 -9.13 5.99 4.67
CA PRO A 54 -8.19 7.07 4.99
C PRO A 54 -7.01 7.12 4.00
N LEU A 55 -6.46 5.95 3.66
CA LEU A 55 -5.27 5.82 2.83
C LEU A 55 -5.51 6.16 1.34
N VAL A 56 -6.76 6.09 0.85
CA VAL A 56 -7.07 6.52 -0.53
C VAL A 56 -7.28 8.03 -0.63
N ASN A 57 -7.53 8.71 0.49
CA ASN A 57 -7.80 10.15 0.54
C ASN A 57 -6.57 10.99 0.88
N GLU A 58 -5.42 10.37 1.12
CA GLU A 58 -4.16 11.03 1.43
C GLU A 58 -3.04 10.56 0.50
N SER A 59 -2.05 11.42 0.28
CA SER A 59 -0.86 11.03 -0.48
C SER A 59 -0.01 10.03 0.31
N GLY A 60 0.73 9.17 -0.39
CA GLY A 60 1.67 8.25 0.24
C GLY A 60 2.75 8.97 1.03
N PHE A 61 3.21 10.11 0.54
CA PHE A 61 4.16 10.96 1.24
C PHE A 61 3.59 11.43 2.59
N THR A 62 2.40 12.04 2.56
CA THR A 62 1.73 12.55 3.77
C THR A 62 1.47 11.42 4.77
N PHE A 63 0.97 10.28 4.30
CA PHE A 63 0.71 9.12 5.15
C PHE A 63 1.98 8.61 5.85
N LEU A 64 3.08 8.43 5.10
CA LEU A 64 4.34 7.93 5.66
C LEU A 64 4.91 8.88 6.71
N VAL A 65 4.92 10.18 6.43
CA VAL A 65 5.42 11.21 7.36
C VAL A 65 4.55 11.29 8.62
N ASN A 66 3.22 11.27 8.47
CA ASN A 66 2.29 11.29 9.60
C ASN A 66 2.42 10.04 10.50
N ASN A 67 2.86 8.91 9.93
CA ASN A 67 3.13 7.69 10.67
C ASN A 67 4.59 7.57 11.14
N GLY A 68 5.34 8.68 11.09
CA GLY A 68 6.65 8.83 11.72
C GLY A 68 7.81 8.23 10.92
N VAL A 69 7.66 8.13 9.60
CA VAL A 69 8.77 7.93 8.66
C VAL A 69 9.37 9.30 8.38
N ASP A 70 10.69 9.44 8.50
CA ASP A 70 11.34 10.72 8.26
C ASP A 70 11.28 11.12 6.77
N ASN A 71 11.18 12.43 6.54
CA ASN A 71 11.07 13.02 5.21
C ASN A 71 12.26 12.64 4.30
N VAL A 72 13.48 12.56 4.86
CA VAL A 72 14.69 12.19 4.10
C VAL A 72 14.53 10.78 3.51
N THR A 73 14.14 9.82 4.35
CA THR A 73 13.90 8.43 3.92
C THR A 73 12.80 8.35 2.86
N VAL A 74 11.69 9.10 3.00
CA VAL A 74 10.62 9.09 1.99
C VAL A 74 11.10 9.68 0.66
N ASN A 75 11.84 10.79 0.66
CA ASN A 75 12.35 11.40 -0.58
C ASN A 75 13.38 10.51 -1.29
N GLU A 76 14.34 9.92 -0.55
CA GLU A 76 15.36 9.05 -1.15
C GLU A 76 14.75 7.78 -1.76
N LEU A 77 13.65 7.27 -1.19
CA LEU A 77 12.94 6.09 -1.72
C LEU A 77 11.85 6.44 -2.74
N SER A 78 11.52 7.72 -2.91
CA SER A 78 10.46 8.19 -3.81
C SER A 78 10.72 7.77 -5.26
N ASP A 79 11.97 7.86 -5.72
CA ASP A 79 12.32 7.46 -7.09
C ASP A 79 12.08 5.97 -7.34
N SER A 80 12.42 5.13 -6.36
CA SER A 80 12.18 3.68 -6.43
C SER A 80 10.68 3.36 -6.51
N ILE A 81 9.87 4.06 -5.71
CA ILE A 81 8.42 3.88 -5.71
C ILE A 81 7.80 4.38 -7.03
N THR A 82 8.29 5.51 -7.52
CA THR A 82 7.85 6.15 -8.78
C THR A 82 8.11 5.23 -9.98
N GLN A 83 9.26 4.55 -10.02
CA GLN A 83 9.56 3.55 -11.05
C GLN A 83 8.58 2.36 -11.03
N GLY A 84 8.16 1.93 -9.84
CA GLY A 84 7.19 0.84 -9.67
C GLY A 84 5.73 1.22 -9.99
N THR A 85 5.45 2.50 -10.23
CA THR A 85 4.09 3.06 -10.35
C THR A 85 3.89 3.85 -11.64
N TYR A 86 4.47 3.38 -12.75
CA TYR A 86 4.34 4.03 -14.07
C TYR A 86 4.80 5.50 -14.08
N GLY A 87 5.76 5.87 -13.23
CA GLY A 87 6.29 7.23 -13.17
C GLY A 87 5.48 8.20 -12.31
N GLN A 88 4.50 7.71 -11.54
CA GLN A 88 3.70 8.56 -10.66
C GLN A 88 4.46 8.92 -9.38
N GLN A 89 4.49 10.19 -9.01
CA GLN A 89 5.23 10.67 -7.84
C GLN A 89 4.48 10.32 -6.54
N VAL A 90 5.23 9.97 -5.49
CA VAL A 90 4.69 9.59 -4.16
C VAL A 90 3.86 10.70 -3.50
N THR A 91 4.11 11.95 -3.86
CA THR A 91 3.35 13.13 -3.40
C THR A 91 1.97 13.24 -4.03
N GLN A 92 1.74 12.59 -5.17
CA GLN A 92 0.47 12.60 -5.91
C GLN A 92 -0.25 11.25 -5.85
N LEU A 93 0.49 10.18 -5.55
CA LEU A 93 -0.05 8.84 -5.36
C LEU A 93 -0.80 8.73 -4.05
N HIS A 94 -1.99 8.14 -4.09
CA HIS A 94 -2.70 7.72 -2.88
C HIS A 94 -1.84 6.76 -2.05
N ALA A 95 -1.95 6.84 -0.72
CA ALA A 95 -1.14 6.03 0.19
C ALA A 95 -1.32 4.52 -0.02
N VAL A 96 -2.52 4.05 -0.39
CA VAL A 96 -2.73 2.63 -0.76
C VAL A 96 -1.80 2.19 -1.88
N MET A 97 -1.72 2.96 -2.98
CA MET A 97 -0.89 2.58 -4.12
C MET A 97 0.60 2.63 -3.76
N THR A 98 0.99 3.62 -2.96
CA THR A 98 2.36 3.73 -2.44
C THR A 98 2.75 2.50 -1.62
N MET A 99 1.88 2.04 -0.70
CA MET A 99 2.14 0.84 0.10
C MET A 99 2.21 -0.42 -0.78
N VAL A 100 1.33 -0.55 -1.76
CA VAL A 100 1.34 -1.70 -2.69
C VAL A 100 2.64 -1.73 -3.51
N ALA A 101 3.10 -0.59 -4.02
CA ALA A 101 4.36 -0.49 -4.75
C ALA A 101 5.56 -0.92 -3.88
N MET A 102 5.55 -0.54 -2.60
CA MET A 102 6.61 -0.90 -1.64
C MET A 102 6.55 -2.36 -1.18
N ALA A 103 5.42 -3.06 -1.33
CA ALA A 103 5.33 -4.47 -0.96
C ALA A 103 6.36 -5.33 -1.71
N GLY A 104 6.78 -4.90 -2.91
CA GLY A 104 7.91 -5.46 -3.66
C GLY A 104 7.78 -6.95 -4.03
N ARG A 105 6.63 -7.56 -3.72
CA ARG A 105 6.31 -8.97 -3.92
C ARG A 105 4.86 -9.07 -4.38
N GLY A 106 4.68 -9.55 -5.60
CA GLY A 106 3.36 -9.88 -6.13
C GLY A 106 2.98 -11.31 -5.78
N ASN A 107 1.68 -11.55 -5.55
CA ASN A 107 1.12 -12.90 -5.56
C ASN A 107 0.50 -13.16 -6.94
N SER A 108 0.86 -14.27 -7.57
CA SER A 108 0.30 -14.70 -8.85
C SER A 108 -0.61 -15.91 -8.66
N ILE A 109 -1.76 -15.94 -9.35
CA ILE A 109 -2.62 -17.12 -9.35
C ILE A 109 -2.05 -18.18 -10.32
N LYS A 110 -2.04 -19.44 -9.88
CA LYS A 110 -1.62 -20.56 -10.74
C LYS A 110 -2.51 -20.64 -11.98
N GLY A 111 -1.87 -20.44 -13.14
CA GLY A 111 -2.57 -20.41 -14.42
C GLY A 111 -3.16 -19.06 -14.80
N GLY A 112 -2.73 -17.95 -14.17
CA GLY A 112 -2.96 -16.59 -14.65
C GLY A 112 -3.94 -15.77 -13.82
N ASN A 113 -3.62 -14.47 -13.65
CA ASN A 113 -4.44 -13.52 -12.88
C ASN A 113 -5.80 -13.21 -13.55
N TYR A 114 -5.98 -13.55 -14.83
CA TYR A 114 -7.26 -13.41 -15.52
C TYR A 114 -8.38 -14.26 -14.88
N LYS A 115 -8.02 -15.29 -14.10
CA LYS A 115 -8.96 -16.16 -13.38
C LYS A 115 -9.58 -15.53 -12.12
N ILE A 116 -9.23 -14.28 -11.81
CA ILE A 116 -9.85 -13.51 -10.72
C ILE A 116 -11.22 -12.97 -11.13
N PHE A 117 -11.44 -12.79 -12.43
CA PHE A 117 -12.68 -12.29 -13.04
C PHE A 117 -13.48 -13.44 -13.65
#